data_AF-A0A9D8IMG6-F1
#
_entry.id   AF-A0A9D8IMG6-F1
#
_cell.length_a   1.000
_cell.length_b   1.000
_cell.length_c   1.000
_cell.angle_alpha   90.00
_cell.angle_beta   90.00
_cell.angle_gamma   90.00
#
_symmetry.space_group_name_H-M   'P 1'
#
loop_
_entity.id
_entity.type
_entity.pdbx_description
1 polymer ?
#
loop_
_entity_poly.entity_id
_entity_poly.type
_entity_poly.pdbx_seq_one_letter_code
_entity_poly.pdbx_strand_id
1 'polypeptide(L)'
;MAGTRDPHQVVQQIQGFLRSNNQELTQEIRELSREYADWGRHAADRLRRCEEFLQKGLRSEAVHHARLDPPLLDLAGTLLFPQHGQWDEVVTMYGLPSTPVAAVPPETLAELNHAFAEEEILANDMRQYRRLVLDRSPLAVLAEKLRAMLLLEPNHPGLKDNLRDVEAQKVADILESIRKADRAGKPDEVGLYHKELVATPWISPPSAAIVDEIQRIFNKNRSRILEEAIKTLGAQIVEAHGKHDSAALTRLLADWDRMASEAGVTAGEKRARAVETARMWVTRVQAEQEVRMQHEMALSELASALGVENDIKRLFTLYERVLSFKGKLPKGTVLIPPQLEHRFEDVANKLENKNDFNRMLVLVGTISFGVVALVVFLIFVMTR
;
A
#
# COMPACT_ATOMS: atom_id res chain seq x y z
N MET A 1 32.44 -52.93 11.88
CA MET A 1 31.70 -53.59 10.78
C MET A 1 30.40 -54.07 11.39
N ALA A 2 29.25 -53.67 10.84
CA ALA A 2 27.97 -54.21 11.26
C ALA A 2 27.90 -55.72 10.99
N GLY A 3 27.05 -56.45 11.71
CA GLY A 3 27.05 -57.93 11.78
C GLY A 3 27.05 -58.65 10.43
N THR A 4 27.46 -59.92 10.42
CA THR A 4 27.55 -60.74 9.20
C THR A 4 26.19 -61.07 8.57
N ARG A 5 25.09 -60.96 9.31
CA ARG A 5 23.71 -61.17 8.83
C ARG A 5 23.00 -59.85 8.56
N ASP A 6 22.11 -59.89 7.56
CA ASP A 6 21.18 -58.82 7.21
C ASP A 6 20.29 -58.47 8.43
N PRO A 7 20.09 -57.18 8.77
CA PRO A 7 19.22 -56.76 9.88
C PRO A 7 17.81 -57.36 9.82
N HIS A 8 17.24 -57.58 8.62
CA HIS A 8 15.93 -58.22 8.47
C HIS A 8 15.94 -59.67 8.96
N GLN A 9 17.00 -60.42 8.63
CA GLN A 9 17.14 -61.82 9.04
C GLN A 9 17.32 -61.93 10.55
N VAL A 10 18.11 -61.03 11.14
CA VAL A 10 18.31 -60.96 12.61
C VAL A 10 16.97 -60.74 13.32
N VAL A 11 16.18 -59.74 12.88
CA VAL A 11 14.87 -59.43 13.47
C VAL A 11 13.87 -60.58 13.27
N GLN A 12 13.84 -61.21 12.10
CA GLN A 12 12.97 -62.35 11.83
C GLN A 12 13.28 -63.54 12.75
N GLN A 13 14.56 -63.82 13.00
CA GLN A 13 14.98 -64.88 13.91
C GLN A 13 14.62 -64.56 15.38
N ILE A 14 14.78 -63.30 15.80
CA ILE A 14 14.32 -62.83 17.11
C ILE A 14 12.80 -63.01 17.26
N GLN A 15 12.01 -62.58 16.27
CA GLN A 15 10.56 -62.76 16.29
C GLN A 15 10.17 -64.25 16.32
N GLY A 16 10.91 -65.11 15.62
CA GLY A 16 10.74 -66.56 15.66
C GLY A 16 10.99 -67.14 17.06
N PHE A 17 12.07 -66.69 17.72
CA PHE A 17 12.38 -67.06 19.10
C PHE A 17 11.28 -66.63 20.07
N LEU A 18 10.83 -65.36 19.98
CA LEU A 18 9.78 -64.83 20.86
C LEU A 18 8.44 -65.59 20.74
N ARG A 19 8.11 -66.09 19.54
CA ARG A 19 6.90 -66.89 19.29
C ARG A 19 7.04 -68.36 19.70
N SER A 20 8.26 -68.83 19.93
CA SER A 20 8.50 -70.23 20.27
C SER A 20 8.13 -70.53 21.73
N ASN A 21 7.58 -71.72 21.98
CA ASN A 21 7.25 -72.17 23.34
C ASN A 21 8.51 -72.55 24.15
N ASN A 22 9.66 -72.75 23.49
CA ASN A 22 10.92 -73.06 24.13
C ASN A 22 11.87 -71.85 24.04
N GLN A 23 11.86 -71.02 25.09
CA GLN A 23 12.70 -69.82 25.20
C GLN A 23 13.99 -70.06 25.97
N GLU A 24 14.63 -71.22 25.75
CA GLU A 24 15.94 -71.54 26.34
C GLU A 24 17.05 -70.67 25.74
N LEU A 25 17.96 -70.21 26.62
CA LEU A 25 19.09 -69.39 26.20
C LEU A 25 20.17 -70.25 25.51
N THR A 26 20.14 -70.29 24.19
CA THR A 26 21.16 -70.96 23.37
C THR A 26 22.28 -70.00 22.96
N GLN A 27 23.40 -70.54 22.48
CA GLN A 27 24.52 -69.75 21.94
C GLN A 27 24.09 -68.91 20.72
N GLU A 28 23.19 -69.43 19.89
CA GLU A 28 22.66 -68.74 18.71
C GLU A 28 21.88 -67.46 19.10
N ILE A 29 21.08 -67.51 20.17
CA ILE A 29 20.34 -66.35 20.68
C ILE A 29 21.29 -65.27 21.24
N ARG A 30 22.41 -65.68 21.86
CA ARG A 30 23.44 -64.73 22.31
C ARG A 30 24.11 -64.01 21.14
N GLU A 31 24.39 -64.72 20.06
CA GLU A 31 24.94 -64.14 18.84
C GLU A 31 23.94 -63.20 18.17
N LEU A 32 22.67 -63.60 18.07
CA LEU A 32 21.60 -62.76 17.54
C LEU A 32 21.42 -61.46 18.33
N SER A 33 21.46 -61.52 19.65
CA SER A 33 21.39 -60.33 20.49
C SER A 33 22.57 -59.38 20.27
N ARG A 34 23.79 -59.91 20.09
CA ARG A 34 24.96 -59.08 19.78
C ARG A 34 24.83 -58.41 18.41
N GLU A 35 24.46 -59.17 17.39
CA GLU A 35 24.28 -58.65 16.03
C GLU A 35 23.18 -57.59 15.97
N TYR A 36 22.06 -57.83 16.66
CA TYR A 36 20.98 -56.84 16.81
C TYR A 36 21.46 -55.57 17.53
N ALA A 37 22.23 -55.71 18.61
CA ALA A 37 22.82 -54.59 19.34
C ALA A 37 23.83 -53.78 18.49
N ASP A 38 24.61 -54.45 17.64
CA ASP A 38 25.53 -53.79 16.69
C ASP A 38 24.79 -52.99 15.62
N TRP A 39 23.76 -53.58 15.00
CA TRP A 39 22.89 -52.88 14.06
C TRP A 39 22.21 -51.68 14.73
N GLY A 40 21.82 -51.85 15.99
CA GLY A 40 21.21 -50.78 16.75
C GLY A 40 22.14 -49.61 17.05
N ARG A 41 23.37 -49.88 17.46
CA ARG A 41 24.41 -48.84 17.62
C ARG A 41 24.66 -48.11 16.30
N HIS A 42 24.77 -48.86 15.21
CA HIS A 42 25.00 -48.28 13.89
C HIS A 42 23.87 -47.33 13.45
N ALA A 43 22.61 -47.75 13.63
CA ALA A 43 21.46 -46.90 13.33
C ALA A 43 21.44 -45.65 14.22
N ALA A 44 21.65 -45.80 15.53
CA ALA A 44 21.62 -44.69 16.49
C ALA A 44 22.71 -43.64 16.21
N ASP A 45 23.94 -44.07 15.90
CA ASP A 45 25.03 -43.15 15.57
C ASP A 45 24.77 -42.38 14.28
N ARG A 46 24.15 -43.02 13.28
CA ARG A 46 23.75 -42.35 12.04
C ARG A 46 22.61 -41.36 12.25
N LEU A 47 21.63 -41.72 13.07
CA LEU A 47 20.52 -40.83 13.41
C LEU A 47 21.02 -39.58 14.15
N ARG A 48 21.93 -39.74 15.11
CA ARG A 48 22.55 -38.59 15.81
C ARG A 48 23.27 -37.64 14.84
N ARG A 49 23.99 -38.17 13.85
CA ARG A 49 24.62 -37.33 12.81
C ARG A 49 23.59 -36.62 11.92
N CYS A 50 22.50 -37.30 11.57
CA CYS A 50 21.41 -36.67 10.82
C CYS A 50 20.77 -35.54 11.62
N GLU A 51 20.54 -35.76 12.92
CA GLU A 51 20.06 -34.73 13.85
C GLU A 51 21.00 -33.52 13.90
N GLU A 52 22.31 -33.75 14.04
CA GLU A 52 23.31 -32.67 14.02
C GLU A 52 23.27 -31.87 12.70
N PHE A 53 23.05 -32.52 11.56
CA PHE A 53 22.89 -31.84 10.28
C PHE A 53 21.59 -31.01 10.24
N LEU A 54 20.48 -31.58 10.69
CA LEU A 54 19.18 -30.89 10.75
C LEU A 54 19.24 -29.67 11.68
N GLN A 55 19.86 -29.78 12.86
CA GLN A 55 20.07 -28.66 13.78
C GLN A 55 20.93 -27.54 13.19
N LYS A 56 21.85 -27.86 12.26
CA LYS A 56 22.66 -26.89 11.51
C LYS A 56 21.96 -26.33 10.27
N GLY A 57 20.74 -26.78 9.97
CA GLY A 57 20.01 -26.43 8.75
C GLY A 57 20.60 -27.04 7.47
N LEU A 58 21.40 -28.11 7.60
CA LEU A 58 22.04 -28.84 6.51
C LEU A 58 21.16 -30.03 6.09
N ARG A 59 19.97 -29.70 5.55
CA ARG A 59 18.92 -30.69 5.26
C ARG A 59 19.35 -31.72 4.21
N SER A 60 19.94 -31.28 3.10
CA SER A 60 20.34 -32.18 2.02
C SER A 60 21.44 -33.15 2.46
N GLU A 61 22.34 -32.73 3.35
CA GLU A 61 23.38 -33.56 3.97
C GLU A 61 22.76 -34.62 4.89
N ALA A 62 21.75 -34.25 5.70
CA ALA A 62 21.02 -35.20 6.54
C ALA A 62 20.33 -36.28 5.68
N VAL A 63 19.62 -35.87 4.63
CA VAL A 63 18.94 -36.80 3.71
C VAL A 63 19.95 -37.68 2.97
N HIS A 64 21.05 -37.11 2.50
CA HIS A 64 22.12 -37.88 1.85
C HIS A 64 22.72 -38.92 2.80
N HIS A 65 23.03 -38.53 4.04
CA HIS A 65 23.58 -39.46 5.03
C HIS A 65 22.58 -40.58 5.37
N ALA A 66 21.29 -40.27 5.46
CA ALA A 66 20.24 -41.25 5.69
C ALA A 66 20.06 -42.24 4.52
N ARG A 67 20.36 -41.84 3.29
CA ARG A 67 20.31 -42.70 2.09
C ARG A 67 21.50 -43.65 1.92
N LEU A 68 22.59 -43.43 2.65
CA LEU A 68 23.74 -44.36 2.60
C LEU A 68 23.29 -45.77 2.97
N ASP A 69 23.89 -46.77 2.33
CA ASP A 69 23.53 -48.18 2.53
C ASP A 69 23.95 -48.67 3.92
N PRO A 70 23.07 -49.38 4.67
CA PRO A 70 21.64 -49.59 4.40
C PRO A 70 20.80 -48.34 4.66
N PRO A 71 19.72 -48.07 3.89
CA PRO A 71 18.87 -46.89 4.09
C PRO A 71 18.39 -46.78 5.54
N LEU A 72 18.62 -45.63 6.17
CA LEU A 72 18.49 -45.46 7.61
C LEU A 72 17.05 -45.60 8.11
N LEU A 73 16.07 -45.12 7.33
CA LEU A 73 14.65 -45.21 7.68
C LEU A 73 14.15 -46.66 7.63
N ASP A 74 14.58 -47.42 6.62
CA ASP A 74 14.24 -48.84 6.50
C ASP A 74 14.92 -49.67 7.59
N LEU A 75 16.20 -49.36 7.88
CA LEU A 75 16.94 -49.96 8.99
C LEU A 75 16.24 -49.67 10.32
N ALA A 76 15.88 -48.42 10.60
CA ALA A 76 15.18 -48.04 11.82
C ALA A 76 13.82 -48.73 11.93
N GLY A 77 13.03 -48.76 10.86
CA GLY A 77 11.73 -49.45 10.82
C GLY A 77 11.85 -50.96 11.04
N THR A 78 12.94 -51.56 10.56
CA THR A 78 13.25 -52.98 10.79
C THR A 78 13.60 -53.26 12.24
N LEU A 79 14.47 -52.43 12.83
CA LEU A 79 14.92 -52.60 14.21
C LEU A 79 13.81 -52.30 15.23
N LEU A 80 12.89 -51.38 14.92
CA LEU A 80 11.73 -51.01 15.74
C LEU A 80 10.49 -51.88 15.44
N PHE A 81 10.65 -53.20 15.54
CA PHE A 81 9.54 -54.14 15.30
C PHE A 81 8.53 -54.19 16.47
N PRO A 82 7.26 -54.61 16.25
CA PRO A 82 6.20 -54.49 17.26
C PRO A 82 6.46 -55.23 18.58
N GLN A 83 7.21 -56.34 18.54
CA GLN A 83 7.55 -57.13 19.72
C GLN A 83 8.85 -56.68 20.42
N HIS A 84 9.38 -55.50 20.10
CA HIS A 84 10.63 -54.98 20.70
C HIS A 84 10.59 -54.98 22.23
N GLY A 85 9.48 -54.56 22.85
CA GLY A 85 9.37 -54.57 24.32
C GLY A 85 9.51 -55.96 24.95
N GLN A 86 8.97 -57.00 24.30
CA GLN A 86 9.14 -58.39 24.76
C GLN A 86 10.59 -58.85 24.61
N TRP A 87 11.27 -58.39 23.56
CA TRP A 87 12.69 -58.65 23.39
C TRP A 87 13.55 -57.98 24.47
N ASP A 88 13.24 -56.74 24.85
CA ASP A 88 13.95 -56.03 25.92
C ASP A 88 13.83 -56.76 27.27
N GLU A 89 12.66 -57.33 27.56
CA GLU A 89 12.45 -58.17 28.74
C GLU A 89 13.35 -59.41 28.72
N VAL A 90 13.43 -60.11 27.58
CA VAL A 90 14.32 -61.26 27.38
C VAL A 90 15.79 -60.86 27.54
N VAL A 91 16.21 -59.76 26.92
CA VAL A 91 17.57 -59.23 26.98
C VAL A 91 17.95 -58.91 28.43
N THR A 92 17.03 -58.28 29.17
CA THR A 92 17.23 -57.95 30.59
C THR A 92 17.29 -59.19 31.45
N MET A 93 16.36 -60.14 31.25
CA MET A 93 16.26 -61.39 32.01
C MET A 93 17.53 -62.23 31.89
N TYR A 94 18.11 -62.31 30.68
CA TYR A 94 19.28 -63.14 30.40
C TYR A 94 20.62 -62.38 30.45
N GLY A 95 20.61 -61.08 30.80
CA GLY A 95 21.82 -60.25 30.86
C GLY A 95 22.52 -60.09 29.51
N LEU A 96 21.75 -60.03 28.42
CA LEU A 96 22.26 -59.87 27.07
C LEU A 96 22.53 -58.39 26.73
N PRO A 97 23.31 -58.09 25.68
CA PRO A 97 23.52 -56.72 25.23
C PRO A 97 22.22 -56.02 24.83
N SER A 98 21.94 -54.89 25.46
CA SER A 98 20.80 -54.03 25.10
C SER A 98 21.07 -53.19 23.86
N THR A 99 20.01 -52.95 23.08
CA THR A 99 20.01 -52.14 21.86
C THR A 99 19.76 -50.67 22.17
N PRO A 100 20.60 -49.74 21.68
CA PRO A 100 20.37 -48.30 21.88
C PRO A 100 19.30 -47.70 20.97
N VAL A 101 18.69 -48.46 20.03
CA VAL A 101 17.73 -47.91 19.04
C VAL A 101 16.47 -47.36 19.71
N ALA A 102 16.00 -48.01 20.78
CA ALA A 102 14.88 -47.52 21.56
C ALA A 102 15.16 -46.18 22.26
N ALA A 103 16.43 -45.77 22.36
CA ALA A 103 16.84 -44.47 22.92
C ALA A 103 16.87 -43.35 21.87
N VAL A 104 16.60 -43.64 20.59
CA VAL A 104 16.46 -42.59 19.57
C VAL A 104 15.10 -41.91 19.75
N PRO A 105 15.05 -40.58 19.91
CA PRO A 105 13.79 -39.86 20.00
C PRO A 105 12.93 -40.10 18.75
N PRO A 106 11.62 -40.41 18.91
CA PRO A 106 10.71 -40.55 17.76
C PRO A 106 10.62 -39.25 16.94
N GLU A 107 10.88 -38.12 17.58
CA GLU A 107 10.95 -36.78 16.99
C GLU A 107 12.03 -36.71 15.90
N THR A 108 13.24 -37.24 16.13
CA THR A 108 14.33 -37.22 15.15
C THR A 108 13.98 -37.98 13.86
N LEU A 109 13.28 -39.11 13.98
CA LEU A 109 12.81 -39.88 12.81
C LEU A 109 11.69 -39.14 12.06
N ALA A 110 10.79 -38.46 12.78
CA ALA A 110 9.75 -37.65 12.18
C ALA A 110 10.33 -36.43 11.43
N GLU A 111 11.29 -35.73 12.05
CA GLU A 111 12.02 -34.62 11.43
C GLU A 111 12.80 -35.08 10.19
N LEU A 112 13.46 -36.23 10.26
CA LEU A 112 14.16 -36.80 9.12
C LEU A 112 13.18 -37.13 7.97
N ASN A 113 12.05 -37.77 8.27
CA ASN A 113 11.00 -38.02 7.26
C ASN A 113 10.49 -36.74 6.62
N HIS A 114 10.28 -35.69 7.43
CA HIS A 114 9.88 -34.37 6.92
C HIS A 114 10.96 -33.80 5.98
N ALA A 115 12.23 -33.88 6.36
CA ALA A 115 13.36 -33.47 5.54
C ALA A 115 13.41 -34.21 4.18
N PHE A 116 13.09 -35.51 4.15
CA PHE A 116 12.97 -36.25 2.89
C PHE A 116 11.88 -35.71 1.97
N ALA A 117 10.71 -35.37 2.52
CA ALA A 117 9.60 -34.83 1.74
C ALA A 117 9.94 -33.45 1.16
N GLU A 118 10.57 -32.58 1.94
CA GLU A 118 10.99 -31.25 1.48
C GLU A 118 12.11 -31.32 0.42
N GLU A 119 13.08 -32.22 0.59
CA GLU A 119 14.12 -32.47 -0.41
C GLU A 119 13.54 -32.93 -1.75
N GLU A 120 12.45 -33.73 -1.74
CA GLU A 120 11.77 -34.14 -2.96
C GLU A 120 11.11 -32.95 -3.68
N ILE A 121 10.48 -32.04 -2.94
CA ILE A 121 9.93 -30.79 -3.48
C ILE A 121 11.04 -29.96 -4.12
N LEU A 122 12.15 -29.75 -3.42
CA LEU A 122 13.29 -29.01 -3.94
C LEU A 122 13.90 -29.66 -5.19
N ALA A 123 14.06 -30.98 -5.18
CA ALA A 123 14.56 -31.73 -6.32
C ALA A 123 13.64 -31.59 -7.54
N ASN A 124 12.32 -31.60 -7.33
CA ASN A 124 11.36 -31.36 -8.39
C ASN A 124 11.46 -29.93 -8.94
N ASP A 125 11.56 -28.95 -8.05
CA ASP A 125 11.74 -27.56 -8.41
C ASP A 125 13.04 -27.34 -9.20
N MET A 126 14.13 -28.00 -8.81
CA MET A 126 15.41 -27.96 -9.52
C MET A 126 15.31 -28.54 -10.93
N ARG A 127 14.52 -29.61 -11.12
CA ARG A 127 14.22 -30.13 -12.46
C ARG A 127 13.41 -29.13 -13.29
N GLN A 128 12.42 -28.46 -12.70
CA GLN A 128 11.65 -27.43 -13.38
C GLN A 128 12.53 -26.23 -13.77
N TYR A 129 13.39 -25.76 -12.86
CA TYR A 129 14.32 -24.68 -13.15
C TYR A 129 15.27 -25.03 -14.31
N ARG A 130 15.85 -26.24 -14.31
CA ARG A 130 16.68 -26.70 -15.43
C ARG A 130 15.92 -26.68 -16.76
N ARG A 131 14.64 -27.09 -16.75
CA ARG A 131 13.78 -26.99 -17.94
C ARG A 131 13.58 -25.55 -18.38
N LEU A 132 13.25 -24.64 -17.47
CA LEU A 132 13.08 -23.21 -17.78
C LEU A 132 14.35 -22.59 -18.39
N VAL A 133 15.53 -22.98 -17.89
CA VAL A 133 16.83 -22.54 -18.43
C VAL A 133 17.04 -23.07 -19.86
N LEU A 134 16.77 -24.36 -20.09
CA LEU A 134 16.87 -24.97 -21.41
C LEU A 134 15.90 -24.35 -22.42
N ASP A 135 14.69 -24.02 -21.97
CA ASP A 135 13.65 -23.37 -22.76
C ASP A 135 13.92 -21.87 -22.99
N ARG A 136 15.02 -21.34 -22.44
CA ARG A 136 15.39 -19.91 -22.49
C ARG A 136 14.24 -19.00 -22.02
N SER A 137 13.59 -19.41 -20.94
CA SER A 137 12.49 -18.66 -20.34
C SER A 137 12.94 -17.25 -19.92
N PRO A 138 12.01 -16.27 -19.82
CA PRO A 138 12.35 -14.92 -19.40
C PRO A 138 13.08 -14.89 -18.05
N LEU A 139 14.10 -14.02 -17.93
CA LEU A 139 14.92 -13.91 -16.71
C LEU A 139 14.09 -13.62 -15.45
N ALA A 140 12.97 -12.91 -15.58
CA ALA A 140 12.04 -12.66 -14.48
C ALA A 140 11.47 -13.97 -13.89
N VAL A 141 11.10 -14.92 -14.74
CA VAL A 141 10.56 -16.24 -14.34
C VAL A 141 11.65 -17.09 -13.68
N LEU A 142 12.87 -17.05 -14.22
CA LEU A 142 14.02 -17.75 -13.64
C LEU A 142 14.36 -17.20 -12.25
N ALA A 143 14.41 -15.87 -12.10
CA ALA A 143 14.71 -15.22 -10.82
C ALA A 143 13.63 -15.51 -9.76
N GLU A 144 12.35 -15.49 -10.14
CA GLU A 144 11.25 -15.82 -9.23
C GLU A 144 11.34 -17.28 -8.74
N LYS A 145 11.60 -18.22 -9.65
CA LYS A 145 11.77 -19.64 -9.27
C LYS A 145 12.95 -19.84 -8.33
N LEU A 146 14.09 -19.19 -8.59
CA LEU A 146 15.27 -19.25 -7.71
C LEU A 146 15.01 -18.64 -6.33
N ARG A 147 14.26 -17.54 -6.25
CA ARG A 147 13.85 -16.95 -4.97
C ARG A 147 12.93 -17.88 -4.19
N ALA A 148 11.97 -18.53 -4.85
CA ALA A 148 11.10 -19.52 -4.22
C ALA A 148 11.91 -20.70 -3.65
N MET A 149 12.92 -21.19 -4.36
CA MET A 149 13.81 -22.25 -3.86
C MET A 149 14.66 -21.79 -2.67
N LEU A 150 15.16 -20.54 -2.69
CA LEU A 150 15.92 -19.98 -1.57
C LEU A 150 15.08 -19.79 -0.31
N LEU A 151 13.75 -19.68 -0.41
CA LEU A 151 12.87 -19.70 0.76
C LEU A 151 12.81 -21.09 1.40
N LEU A 152 12.92 -22.16 0.58
CA LEU A 152 12.94 -23.54 1.05
C LEU A 152 14.32 -23.97 1.58
N GLU A 153 15.40 -23.42 1.03
CA GLU A 153 16.76 -23.70 1.48
C GLU A 153 17.68 -22.47 1.38
N PRO A 154 17.68 -21.61 2.41
CA PRO A 154 18.45 -20.37 2.40
C PRO A 154 19.98 -20.56 2.29
N ASN A 155 20.47 -21.71 2.75
CA ASN A 155 21.90 -22.02 2.84
C ASN A 155 22.44 -22.84 1.65
N HIS A 156 21.64 -23.08 0.61
CA HIS A 156 22.07 -23.92 -0.50
C HIS A 156 23.28 -23.30 -1.24
N PRO A 157 24.39 -24.04 -1.42
CA PRO A 157 25.70 -23.52 -1.89
C PRO A 157 25.77 -23.19 -3.40
N GLY A 158 24.65 -22.90 -4.06
CA GLY A 158 24.66 -22.59 -5.50
C GLY A 158 23.43 -21.84 -6.00
N LEU A 159 22.29 -21.92 -5.30
CA LEU A 159 21.09 -21.16 -5.66
C LEU A 159 21.32 -19.65 -5.59
N LYS A 160 22.06 -19.19 -4.57
CA LYS A 160 22.39 -17.77 -4.38
C LYS A 160 23.28 -17.23 -5.49
N ASP A 161 24.24 -18.03 -5.95
CA ASP A 161 25.14 -17.64 -7.05
C ASP A 161 24.42 -17.66 -8.39
N ASN A 162 23.61 -18.70 -8.65
CA ASN A 162 22.75 -18.73 -9.85
C ASN A 162 21.80 -17.52 -9.91
N LEU A 163 21.20 -17.13 -8.79
CA LEU A 163 20.32 -15.96 -8.75
C LEU A 163 21.10 -14.66 -8.97
N ARG A 164 22.33 -14.56 -8.44
CA ARG A 164 23.21 -13.42 -8.71
C ARG A 164 23.51 -13.29 -10.20
N ASP A 165 23.79 -14.39 -10.89
CA ASP A 165 24.09 -14.40 -12.32
C ASP A 165 22.87 -14.01 -13.16
N VAL A 166 21.69 -14.56 -12.83
CA VAL A 166 20.42 -14.20 -13.49
C VAL A 166 20.09 -12.72 -13.28
N GLU A 167 20.27 -12.20 -12.05
CA GLU A 167 20.03 -10.79 -11.74
C GLU A 167 21.04 -9.87 -12.44
N ALA A 168 22.32 -10.26 -12.51
CA ALA A 168 23.34 -9.49 -13.23
C ALA A 168 23.02 -9.38 -14.72
N GLN A 169 22.58 -10.48 -15.35
CA GLN A 169 22.13 -10.46 -16.74
C GLN A 169 20.89 -9.57 -16.90
N LYS A 170 19.93 -9.65 -15.97
CA LYS A 170 18.72 -8.82 -16.01
C LYS A 170 19.05 -7.33 -15.93
N VAL A 171 20.01 -6.94 -15.09
CA VAL A 171 20.48 -5.54 -15.01
C VAL A 171 21.10 -5.08 -16.33
N ALA A 172 21.89 -5.94 -16.99
CA ALA A 172 22.46 -5.64 -18.30
C ALA A 172 21.37 -5.46 -19.37
N ASP A 173 20.37 -6.35 -19.40
CA ASP A 173 19.23 -6.29 -20.32
C ASP A 173 18.39 -5.01 -20.10
N ILE A 174 18.18 -4.60 -18.84
CA ILE A 174 17.50 -3.35 -18.47
C ILE A 174 18.28 -2.15 -18.99
N LEU A 175 19.59 -2.11 -18.78
CA LEU A 175 20.44 -1.02 -19.25
C LEU A 175 20.43 -0.89 -20.78
N GLU A 176 20.52 -2.01 -21.48
CA GLU A 176 20.42 -2.03 -22.94
C GLU A 176 19.05 -1.54 -23.43
N SER A 177 17.98 -2.02 -22.79
CA SER A 177 16.61 -1.63 -23.11
C SER A 177 16.34 -0.15 -22.87
N ILE A 178 16.87 0.43 -21.79
CA ILE A 178 16.81 1.88 -21.52
C ILE A 178 17.56 2.67 -22.58
N ARG A 179 18.77 2.25 -22.94
CA ARG A 179 19.56 2.92 -24.00
C ARG A 179 18.84 2.87 -25.35
N LYS A 180 18.19 1.74 -25.67
CA LYS A 180 17.40 1.58 -26.89
C LYS A 180 16.16 2.48 -26.87
N ALA A 181 15.44 2.55 -25.75
CA ALA A 181 14.28 3.41 -25.58
C ALA A 181 14.64 4.91 -25.66
N ASP A 182 15.77 5.33 -25.07
CA ASP A 182 16.28 6.71 -25.19
C ASP A 182 16.59 7.08 -26.64
N ARG A 183 17.29 6.21 -27.38
CA ARG A 183 17.58 6.42 -28.82
C ARG A 183 16.32 6.45 -29.68
N ALA A 184 15.35 5.61 -29.37
CA ALA A 184 14.05 5.58 -30.05
C ALA A 184 13.14 6.75 -29.65
N GLY A 185 13.56 7.57 -28.67
CA GLY A 185 12.80 8.72 -28.21
C GLY A 185 11.51 8.34 -27.47
N LYS A 186 11.43 7.14 -26.87
CA LYS A 186 10.25 6.60 -26.16
C LYS A 186 10.41 6.75 -24.64
N PRO A 187 9.98 7.87 -24.05
CA PRO A 187 10.28 8.14 -22.65
C PRO A 187 9.44 7.30 -21.67
N ASP A 188 8.26 6.82 -22.08
CA ASP A 188 7.42 5.95 -21.26
C ASP A 188 8.11 4.60 -21.00
N GLU A 189 8.74 4.02 -22.03
CA GLU A 189 9.53 2.78 -21.91
C GLU A 189 10.73 2.99 -20.96
N VAL A 190 11.41 4.15 -21.04
CA VAL A 190 12.51 4.49 -20.10
C VAL A 190 12.00 4.52 -18.65
N GLY A 191 10.82 5.09 -18.41
CA GLY A 191 10.20 5.13 -17.08
C GLY A 191 9.84 3.75 -16.54
N LEU A 192 9.35 2.85 -17.39
CA LEU A 192 9.03 1.47 -17.01
C LEU A 192 10.27 0.70 -16.55
N TYR A 193 11.35 0.76 -17.33
CA TYR A 193 12.60 0.07 -16.97
C TYR A 193 13.30 0.69 -15.76
N HIS A 194 13.24 2.01 -15.59
CA HIS A 194 13.75 2.67 -14.38
C HIS A 194 12.98 2.20 -13.14
N LYS A 195 11.65 2.15 -13.22
CA LYS A 195 10.80 1.64 -12.13
C LYS A 195 11.12 0.18 -11.81
N GLU A 196 11.32 -0.66 -12.82
CA GLU A 196 11.71 -2.06 -12.62
C GLU A 196 13.05 -2.19 -11.89
N LEU A 197 14.05 -1.38 -12.26
CA LEU A 197 15.35 -1.36 -11.59
C LEU A 197 15.23 -1.01 -10.10
N VAL A 198 14.41 0.00 -9.77
CA VAL A 198 14.26 0.50 -8.39
C VAL A 198 13.36 -0.41 -7.53
N ALA A 199 12.32 -1.00 -8.12
CA ALA A 199 11.35 -1.82 -7.38
C ALA A 199 11.85 -3.25 -7.10
N THR A 200 12.86 -3.72 -7.83
CA THR A 200 13.34 -5.10 -7.69
C THR A 200 14.21 -5.26 -6.45
N PRO A 201 13.93 -6.24 -5.56
CA PRO A 201 14.78 -6.54 -4.40
C PRO A 201 15.98 -7.40 -4.82
N TRP A 202 17.04 -6.75 -5.30
CA TRP A 202 18.26 -7.41 -5.75
C TRP A 202 19.03 -8.10 -4.61
N ILE A 203 19.50 -9.33 -4.82
CA ILE A 203 20.45 -9.98 -3.92
C ILE A 203 21.80 -9.26 -3.96
N SER A 204 22.20 -8.83 -5.15
CA SER A 204 23.41 -8.04 -5.36
C SER A 204 22.99 -6.76 -6.08
N PRO A 205 22.97 -5.61 -5.40
CA PRO A 205 22.47 -4.38 -5.99
C PRO A 205 23.30 -4.00 -7.22
N PRO A 206 22.67 -3.38 -8.24
CA PRO A 206 23.37 -2.86 -9.41
C PRO A 206 24.50 -1.91 -8.98
N SER A 207 25.59 -1.88 -9.74
CA SER A 207 26.71 -0.97 -9.42
C SER A 207 26.27 0.50 -9.50
N ALA A 208 26.87 1.34 -8.67
CA ALA A 208 26.54 2.77 -8.62
C ALA A 208 26.66 3.44 -10.00
N ALA A 209 27.66 3.05 -10.80
CA ALA A 209 27.83 3.54 -12.16
C ALA A 209 26.63 3.26 -13.09
N ILE A 210 26.03 2.06 -12.99
CA ILE A 210 24.85 1.69 -13.79
C ILE A 210 23.62 2.47 -13.30
N VAL A 211 23.44 2.57 -11.99
CA VAL A 211 22.34 3.34 -11.39
C VAL A 211 22.42 4.81 -11.80
N ASP A 212 23.61 5.42 -11.73
CA ASP A 212 23.84 6.82 -12.12
C ASP A 212 23.61 7.05 -13.62
N GLU A 213 23.99 6.11 -14.48
CA GLU A 213 23.70 6.19 -15.91
C GLU A 213 22.19 6.14 -16.18
N ILE A 214 21.50 5.16 -15.61
CA ILE A 214 20.04 5.00 -15.77
C ILE A 214 19.30 6.22 -15.22
N GLN A 215 19.71 6.74 -14.06
CA GLN A 215 19.12 7.93 -13.46
C GLN A 215 19.31 9.17 -14.34
N ARG A 216 20.49 9.34 -14.96
CA ARG A 216 20.74 10.43 -15.91
C ARG A 216 19.84 10.34 -17.14
N ILE A 217 19.71 9.16 -17.75
CA ILE A 217 18.85 8.94 -18.92
C ILE A 217 17.37 9.20 -18.57
N PHE A 218 16.93 8.71 -17.41
CA PHE A 218 15.58 8.93 -16.91
C PHE A 218 15.30 10.43 -16.67
N ASN A 219 16.18 11.12 -15.94
CA ASN A 219 16.03 12.55 -15.64
C ASN A 219 15.99 13.38 -16.93
N LYS A 220 16.87 13.10 -17.90
CA LYS A 220 16.87 13.74 -19.21
C LYS A 220 15.55 13.56 -19.95
N ASN A 221 15.01 12.33 -20.01
CA ASN A 221 13.73 12.06 -20.65
C ASN A 221 12.56 12.71 -19.93
N ARG A 222 12.57 12.70 -18.59
CA ARG A 222 11.57 13.35 -17.76
C ARG A 222 11.56 14.86 -18.00
N SER A 223 12.72 15.51 -18.02
CA SER A 223 12.83 16.95 -18.36
C SER A 223 12.28 17.23 -19.75
N ARG A 224 12.59 16.40 -20.76
CA ARG A 224 12.05 16.55 -22.13
C ARG A 224 10.53 16.45 -22.18
N ILE A 225 9.93 15.48 -21.47
CA ILE A 225 8.46 15.35 -21.38
C ILE A 225 7.86 16.59 -20.71
N LEU A 226 8.42 17.01 -19.57
CA LEU A 226 7.93 18.17 -18.83
C LEU A 226 8.00 19.45 -19.68
N GLU A 227 9.10 19.65 -20.41
CA GLU A 227 9.26 20.80 -21.30
C GLU A 227 8.20 20.84 -22.41
N GLU A 228 7.92 19.71 -23.08
CA GLU A 228 6.91 19.66 -24.15
C GLU A 228 5.48 19.74 -23.59
N ALA A 229 5.22 19.15 -22.42
CA ALA A 229 3.94 19.28 -21.72
C ALA A 229 3.67 20.74 -21.33
N ILE A 230 4.64 21.42 -20.75
CA ILE A 230 4.54 22.85 -20.40
C ILE A 230 4.34 23.70 -21.65
N LYS A 231 5.07 23.42 -22.73
CA LYS A 231 4.88 24.14 -24.00
C LYS A 231 3.46 23.96 -24.56
N THR A 232 2.93 22.74 -24.51
CA THR A 232 1.57 22.43 -24.96
C THR A 232 0.53 23.13 -24.08
N LEU A 233 0.71 23.07 -22.76
CA LEU A 233 -0.17 23.69 -21.79
C LEU A 233 -0.17 25.22 -21.92
N GLY A 234 1.00 25.83 -22.14
CA GLY A 234 1.11 27.26 -22.40
C GLY A 234 0.35 27.69 -23.66
N ALA A 235 0.37 26.87 -24.73
CA ALA A 235 -0.41 27.12 -25.92
C ALA A 235 -1.93 27.03 -25.66
N GLN A 236 -2.37 26.02 -24.90
CA GLN A 236 -3.78 25.86 -24.50
C GLN A 236 -4.27 27.03 -23.64
N ILE A 237 -3.43 27.54 -22.73
CA ILE A 237 -3.75 28.73 -21.91
C ILE A 237 -3.93 29.96 -22.81
N VAL A 238 -3.02 30.19 -23.76
CA VAL A 238 -3.13 31.33 -24.70
C VAL A 238 -4.39 31.22 -25.55
N GLU A 239 -4.73 30.02 -26.03
CA GLU A 239 -5.96 29.78 -26.80
C GLU A 239 -7.23 30.00 -25.95
N ALA A 240 -7.28 29.44 -24.74
CA ALA A 240 -8.41 29.60 -23.82
C ALA A 240 -8.59 31.07 -23.40
N HIS A 241 -7.49 31.80 -23.23
CA HIS A 241 -7.51 33.24 -22.99
C HIS A 241 -8.06 34.02 -24.18
N GLY A 242 -7.70 33.66 -25.41
CA GLY A 242 -8.27 34.23 -26.63
C GLY A 242 -9.77 33.98 -26.79
N LYS A 243 -10.28 32.86 -26.25
CA LYS A 243 -11.71 32.50 -26.25
C LYS A 243 -12.49 33.08 -25.06
N HIS A 244 -11.83 33.77 -24.13
CA HIS A 244 -12.43 34.27 -22.89
C HIS A 244 -13.12 33.18 -22.03
N ASP A 245 -12.60 31.95 -22.06
CA ASP A 245 -13.13 30.84 -21.25
C ASP A 245 -12.47 30.82 -19.86
N SER A 246 -13.12 31.48 -18.91
CA SER A 246 -12.65 31.58 -17.52
C SER A 246 -12.59 30.23 -16.78
N ALA A 247 -13.52 29.32 -17.07
CA ALA A 247 -13.58 28.03 -16.40
C ALA A 247 -12.44 27.11 -16.86
N ALA A 248 -12.20 27.04 -18.16
CA ALA A 248 -11.08 26.28 -18.72
C ALA A 248 -9.74 26.86 -18.27
N LEU A 249 -9.58 28.20 -18.32
CA LEU A 249 -8.35 28.86 -17.88
C LEU A 249 -7.99 28.58 -16.42
N THR A 250 -8.98 28.59 -15.52
CA THR A 250 -8.73 28.32 -14.10
C THR A 250 -8.14 26.93 -13.90
N ARG A 251 -8.66 25.91 -14.61
CA ARG A 251 -8.13 24.55 -14.56
C ARG A 251 -6.72 24.45 -15.15
N LEU A 252 -6.51 25.03 -16.33
CA LEU A 252 -5.22 24.99 -17.02
C LEU A 252 -4.11 25.74 -16.24
N LEU A 253 -4.44 26.83 -15.56
CA LEU A 253 -3.51 27.56 -14.69
C LEU A 253 -3.09 26.74 -13.47
N ALA A 254 -4.01 25.99 -12.86
CA ALA A 254 -3.67 25.08 -11.76
C ALA A 254 -2.75 23.94 -12.23
N ASP A 255 -3.02 23.37 -13.41
CA ASP A 255 -2.14 22.37 -14.02
C ASP A 255 -0.76 22.95 -14.35
N TRP A 256 -0.72 24.21 -14.80
CA TRP A 256 0.54 24.90 -15.08
C TRP A 256 1.37 25.09 -13.83
N ASP A 257 0.78 25.55 -12.74
CA ASP A 257 1.51 25.79 -11.48
C ASP A 257 2.14 24.50 -10.95
N ARG A 258 1.41 23.37 -11.04
CA ARG A 258 1.92 22.05 -10.70
C ARG A 258 3.12 21.68 -11.57
N MET A 259 2.98 21.70 -12.90
CA MET A 259 4.04 21.27 -13.83
C MET A 259 5.24 22.22 -13.87
N ALA A 260 5.01 23.54 -13.78
CA ALA A 260 6.06 24.56 -13.80
C ALA A 260 6.97 24.45 -12.58
N SER A 261 6.41 24.10 -11.41
CA SER A 261 7.20 23.86 -10.20
C SER A 261 8.14 22.66 -10.35
N GLU A 262 7.67 21.58 -10.98
CA GLU A 262 8.46 20.37 -11.22
C GLU A 262 9.55 20.56 -12.29
N ALA A 263 9.28 21.39 -13.30
CA ALA A 263 10.22 21.70 -14.36
C ALA A 263 11.18 22.85 -14.03
N GLY A 264 10.98 23.54 -12.90
CA GLY A 264 11.81 24.68 -12.50
C GLY A 264 11.68 25.90 -13.41
N VAL A 265 10.53 26.09 -14.04
CA VAL A 265 10.28 27.24 -14.94
C VAL A 265 10.35 28.53 -14.14
N THR A 266 11.20 29.46 -14.57
CA THR A 266 11.35 30.74 -13.88
C THR A 266 10.38 31.79 -14.42
N ALA A 267 9.89 32.68 -13.56
CA ALA A 267 8.93 33.73 -13.90
C ALA A 267 9.42 34.70 -15.01
N GLY A 268 10.74 34.75 -15.27
CA GLY A 268 11.33 35.60 -16.29
C GLY A 268 11.13 35.12 -17.73
N GLU A 269 10.85 33.83 -17.92
CA GLU A 269 10.72 33.22 -19.24
C GLU A 269 9.52 33.75 -20.03
N LYS A 270 9.68 33.90 -21.36
CA LYS A 270 8.63 34.42 -22.26
C LYS A 270 7.30 33.67 -22.10
N ARG A 271 7.35 32.36 -21.84
CA ARG A 271 6.16 31.51 -21.65
C ARG A 271 5.45 31.83 -20.33
N ALA A 272 6.20 32.01 -19.25
CA ALA A 272 5.64 32.40 -17.95
C ALA A 272 4.93 33.75 -18.01
N ARG A 273 5.47 34.72 -18.76
CA ARG A 273 4.83 36.04 -18.95
C ARG A 273 3.47 35.97 -19.67
N ALA A 274 3.36 35.10 -20.67
CA ALA A 274 2.10 34.91 -21.40
C ALA A 274 1.01 34.31 -20.50
N VAL A 275 1.40 33.34 -19.66
CA VAL A 275 0.52 32.71 -18.67
C VAL A 275 0.10 33.72 -17.59
N GLU A 276 1.00 34.59 -17.15
CA GLU A 276 0.69 35.62 -16.15
C GLU A 276 -0.37 36.62 -16.63
N THR A 277 -0.35 36.95 -17.92
CA THR A 277 -1.39 37.80 -18.52
C THR A 277 -2.77 37.14 -18.42
N ALA A 278 -2.85 35.84 -18.71
CA ALA A 278 -4.09 35.08 -18.57
C ALA A 278 -4.53 34.95 -17.10
N ARG A 279 -3.59 34.80 -16.16
CA ARG A 279 -3.86 34.75 -14.72
C ARG A 279 -4.47 36.06 -14.20
N MET A 280 -3.89 37.20 -14.56
CA MET A 280 -4.44 38.52 -14.20
C MET A 280 -5.87 38.69 -14.74
N TRP A 281 -6.12 38.22 -15.97
CA TRP A 281 -7.45 38.28 -16.56
C TRP A 281 -8.46 37.43 -15.78
N VAL A 282 -8.14 36.17 -15.45
CA VAL A 282 -9.02 35.28 -14.65
C VAL A 282 -9.32 35.90 -13.29
N THR A 283 -8.29 36.41 -12.61
CA THR A 283 -8.43 37.05 -11.28
C THR A 283 -9.40 38.22 -11.34
N ARG A 284 -9.30 39.06 -12.38
CA ARG A 284 -10.24 40.17 -12.60
C ARG A 284 -11.66 39.67 -12.89
N VAL A 285 -11.82 38.68 -13.77
CA VAL A 285 -13.16 38.13 -14.09
C VAL A 285 -13.82 37.52 -12.85
N GLN A 286 -13.08 36.77 -12.04
CA GLN A 286 -13.58 36.20 -10.79
C GLN A 286 -13.96 37.29 -9.79
N ALA A 287 -13.16 38.34 -9.65
CA ALA A 287 -13.50 39.49 -8.81
C ALA A 287 -14.79 40.20 -9.29
N GLU A 288 -14.95 40.39 -10.60
CA GLU A 288 -16.17 40.97 -11.18
C GLU A 288 -17.41 40.08 -10.95
N GLN A 289 -17.25 38.76 -11.08
CA GLN A 289 -18.32 37.79 -10.81
C GLN A 289 -18.72 37.77 -9.34
N GLU A 290 -17.75 37.78 -8.42
CA GLU A 290 -17.98 37.84 -6.98
C GLU A 290 -18.75 39.11 -6.60
N VAL A 291 -18.33 40.27 -7.13
CA VAL A 291 -19.02 41.54 -6.90
C VAL A 291 -20.46 41.49 -7.43
N ARG A 292 -20.69 40.89 -8.61
CA ARG A 292 -22.05 40.70 -9.15
C ARG A 292 -22.91 39.79 -8.27
N MET A 293 -22.37 38.66 -7.83
CA MET A 293 -23.09 37.74 -6.95
C MET A 293 -23.47 38.39 -5.63
N GLN A 294 -22.54 39.13 -5.00
CA GLN A 294 -22.80 39.87 -3.77
C GLN A 294 -23.86 40.96 -3.96
N HIS A 295 -23.86 41.62 -5.13
CA HIS A 295 -24.86 42.61 -5.50
C HIS A 295 -26.25 41.98 -5.70
N GLU A 296 -26.33 40.85 -6.41
CA GLU A 296 -27.58 40.09 -6.59
C GLU A 296 -28.14 39.58 -5.27
N MET A 297 -27.28 39.09 -4.37
CA MET A 297 -27.68 38.71 -3.01
C MET A 297 -28.23 39.90 -2.22
N ALA A 298 -27.56 41.06 -2.26
CA ALA A 298 -28.04 42.26 -1.59
C ALA A 298 -29.38 42.75 -2.15
N LEU A 299 -29.60 42.65 -3.46
CA LEU A 299 -30.89 42.94 -4.10
C LEU A 299 -31.98 41.96 -3.65
N SER A 300 -31.67 40.67 -3.57
CA SER A 300 -32.60 39.64 -3.10
C SER A 300 -33.00 39.85 -1.64
N GLU A 301 -32.03 40.15 -0.77
CA GLU A 301 -32.28 40.49 0.63
C GLU A 301 -33.17 41.73 0.78
N LEU A 302 -32.89 42.81 0.03
CA LEU A 302 -33.72 44.01 0.03
C LEU A 302 -35.14 43.71 -0.47
N ALA A 303 -35.27 42.96 -1.58
CA ALA A 303 -36.56 42.58 -2.15
C ALA A 303 -37.41 41.75 -1.18
N SER A 304 -36.78 40.84 -0.44
CA SER A 304 -37.44 40.03 0.60
C SER A 304 -37.86 40.89 1.79
N ALA A 305 -36.97 41.75 2.29
CA ALA A 305 -37.25 42.63 3.42
C ALA A 305 -38.42 43.60 3.13
N LEU A 306 -38.54 44.11 1.89
CA LEU A 306 -39.65 44.97 1.48
C LEU A 306 -41.05 44.32 1.57
N GLY A 307 -41.14 42.99 1.70
CA GLY A 307 -42.41 42.28 1.87
C GLY A 307 -42.80 41.97 3.32
N VAL A 308 -41.85 42.00 4.26
CA VAL A 308 -42.03 41.43 5.60
C VAL A 308 -41.56 42.35 6.73
N GLU A 309 -40.55 43.19 6.47
CA GLU A 309 -39.86 43.97 7.49
C GLU A 309 -40.64 45.25 7.85
N ASN A 310 -40.78 45.52 9.15
CA ASN A 310 -41.47 46.72 9.67
C ASN A 310 -40.49 47.75 10.26
N ASP A 311 -39.19 47.45 10.31
CA ASP A 311 -38.16 48.38 10.74
C ASP A 311 -37.56 49.16 9.56
N ILE A 312 -37.92 50.44 9.48
CA ILE A 312 -37.43 51.37 8.46
C ILE A 312 -35.90 51.52 8.49
N LYS A 313 -35.25 51.46 9.67
CA LYS A 313 -33.79 51.61 9.78
C LYS A 313 -33.06 50.46 9.11
N ARG A 314 -33.61 49.25 9.24
CA ARG A 314 -33.06 48.04 8.60
C ARG A 314 -33.24 48.08 7.09
N LEU A 315 -34.40 48.54 6.60
CA LEU A 315 -34.63 48.73 5.16
C LEU A 315 -33.65 49.75 4.56
N PHE A 316 -33.40 50.88 5.23
CA PHE A 316 -32.38 51.84 4.81
C PHE A 316 -30.97 51.24 4.80
N THR A 317 -30.60 50.45 5.80
CA THR A 317 -29.29 49.78 5.85
C THR A 317 -29.10 48.82 4.67
N LEU A 318 -30.14 48.05 4.32
CA LEU A 318 -30.10 47.15 3.16
C LEU A 318 -30.03 47.92 1.83
N TYR A 319 -30.75 49.04 1.72
CA TYR A 319 -30.69 49.92 0.56
C TYR A 319 -29.31 50.56 0.39
N GLU A 320 -28.71 51.08 1.47
CA GLU A 320 -27.34 51.60 1.47
C GLU A 320 -26.30 50.53 1.11
N ARG A 321 -26.49 49.28 1.57
CA ARG A 321 -25.64 48.14 1.18
C ARG A 321 -25.69 47.93 -0.33
N VAL A 322 -26.85 47.99 -0.96
CA VAL A 322 -26.97 47.90 -2.44
C VAL A 322 -26.31 49.10 -3.12
N LEU A 323 -26.45 50.31 -2.59
CA LEU A 323 -25.79 51.51 -3.12
C LEU A 323 -24.26 51.46 -3.01
N SER A 324 -23.72 50.74 -2.03
CA SER A 324 -22.26 50.58 -1.83
C SER A 324 -21.53 49.87 -2.99
N PHE A 325 -22.30 49.25 -3.90
CA PHE A 325 -21.80 48.64 -5.14
C PHE A 325 -21.66 49.64 -6.30
N LYS A 326 -22.07 50.90 -6.12
CA LYS A 326 -21.91 51.97 -7.11
C LYS A 326 -20.44 52.16 -7.46
N GLY A 327 -20.11 52.04 -8.75
CA GLY A 327 -18.74 52.14 -9.27
C GLY A 327 -17.89 50.87 -9.11
N LYS A 328 -18.39 49.83 -8.41
CA LYS A 328 -17.75 48.50 -8.33
C LYS A 328 -18.30 47.51 -9.36
N LEU A 329 -19.52 47.75 -9.83
CA LEU A 329 -20.15 46.92 -10.87
C LEU A 329 -19.58 47.24 -12.26
N PRO A 330 -19.56 46.25 -13.17
CA PRO A 330 -19.20 46.47 -14.56
C PRO A 330 -20.11 47.52 -15.23
N LYS A 331 -19.55 48.21 -16.23
CA LYS A 331 -20.31 49.23 -16.98
C LYS A 331 -21.57 48.63 -17.60
N GLY A 332 -22.71 49.28 -17.39
CA GLY A 332 -24.01 48.86 -17.92
C GLY A 332 -24.83 47.96 -16.99
N THR A 333 -24.31 47.55 -15.83
CA THR A 333 -25.11 46.85 -14.82
C THR A 333 -26.00 47.84 -14.06
N VAL A 334 -27.30 47.51 -13.96
CA VAL A 334 -28.28 48.33 -13.23
C VAL A 334 -28.04 48.17 -11.72
N LEU A 335 -27.81 49.29 -11.03
CA LEU A 335 -27.50 49.29 -9.59
C LEU A 335 -28.72 48.88 -8.74
N ILE A 336 -29.89 49.42 -9.04
CA ILE A 336 -31.17 49.06 -8.41
C ILE A 336 -32.21 48.97 -9.53
N PRO A 337 -32.91 47.83 -9.68
CA PRO A 337 -34.02 47.74 -10.61
C PRO A 337 -35.11 48.78 -10.27
N PRO A 338 -35.64 49.54 -11.25
CA PRO A 338 -36.63 50.60 -10.98
C PRO A 338 -37.84 50.11 -10.19
N GLN A 339 -38.25 48.86 -10.39
CA GLN A 339 -39.38 48.27 -9.65
C GLN A 339 -39.07 48.08 -8.16
N LEU A 340 -37.82 47.76 -7.80
CA LEU A 340 -37.41 47.63 -6.40
C LEU A 340 -37.23 49.00 -5.75
N GLU A 341 -36.76 49.99 -6.51
CA GLU A 341 -36.64 51.37 -6.05
C GLU A 341 -38.01 51.98 -5.71
N HIS A 342 -38.97 51.90 -6.63
CA HIS A 342 -40.34 52.37 -6.36
C HIS A 342 -41.00 51.64 -5.19
N ARG A 343 -40.80 50.31 -5.08
CA ARG A 343 -41.33 49.55 -3.94
C ARG A 343 -40.71 49.98 -2.62
N PHE A 344 -39.42 50.33 -2.62
CA PHE A 344 -38.75 50.87 -1.44
C PHE A 344 -39.32 52.23 -1.06
N GLU A 345 -39.48 53.14 -2.01
CA GLU A 345 -40.10 54.47 -1.79
C GLU A 345 -41.51 54.34 -1.20
N ASP A 346 -42.35 53.47 -1.77
CA ASP A 346 -43.72 53.22 -1.30
C ASP A 346 -43.76 52.69 0.14
N VAL A 347 -42.90 51.73 0.47
CA VAL A 347 -42.84 51.12 1.81
C VAL A 347 -42.23 52.09 2.82
N ALA A 348 -41.16 52.81 2.44
CA ALA A 348 -40.53 53.82 3.28
C ALA A 348 -41.54 54.94 3.63
N ASN A 349 -42.27 55.47 2.65
CA ASN A 349 -43.30 56.49 2.86
C ASN A 349 -44.44 55.98 3.76
N LYS A 350 -44.86 54.71 3.60
CA LYS A 350 -45.88 54.10 4.46
C LYS A 350 -45.39 53.94 5.91
N LEU A 351 -44.16 53.49 6.10
CA LEU A 351 -43.58 53.29 7.44
C LEU A 351 -43.27 54.62 8.13
N GLU A 352 -42.81 55.63 7.40
CA GLU A 352 -42.58 56.99 7.92
C GLU A 352 -43.90 57.64 8.33
N ASN A 353 -44.93 57.61 7.48
CA ASN A 353 -46.27 58.07 7.82
C ASN A 353 -46.86 57.32 9.01
N LYS A 354 -46.63 56.01 9.13
CA LYS A 354 -47.09 55.22 10.29
C LYS A 354 -46.32 55.56 11.56
N ASN A 355 -45.04 55.85 11.45
CA ASN A 355 -44.21 56.24 12.60
C ASN A 355 -44.56 57.64 13.08
N ASP A 356 -44.85 58.57 12.17
CA ASP A 356 -45.34 59.92 12.48
C ASP A 356 -46.77 59.89 13.00
N PHE A 357 -47.64 59.03 12.44
CA PHE A 357 -48.98 58.79 12.98
C PHE A 357 -48.92 58.18 14.38
N ASN A 358 -48.05 57.21 14.64
CA ASN A 358 -47.86 56.65 15.98
C ASN A 358 -47.29 57.68 16.96
N ARG A 359 -46.36 58.54 16.52
CA ARG A 359 -45.88 59.68 17.33
C ARG A 359 -47.02 60.67 17.64
N MET A 360 -47.87 60.95 16.66
CA MET A 360 -49.05 61.82 16.83
C MET A 360 -50.12 61.18 17.73
N LEU A 361 -50.34 59.86 17.64
CA LEU A 361 -51.30 59.12 18.48
C LEU A 361 -50.81 58.98 19.92
N VAL A 362 -49.51 58.83 20.15
CA VAL A 362 -48.92 58.92 21.49
C VAL A 362 -49.10 60.33 22.07
N LEU A 363 -48.90 61.38 21.26
CA LEU A 363 -49.15 62.77 21.68
C LEU A 363 -50.63 63.02 22.01
N VAL A 364 -51.56 62.59 21.16
CA VAL A 364 -53.02 62.72 21.40
C VAL A 364 -53.49 61.84 22.57
N GLY A 365 -52.88 60.67 22.76
CA GLY A 365 -53.13 59.78 23.90
C GLY A 365 -52.69 60.41 25.23
N THR A 366 -51.53 61.07 25.26
CA THR A 366 -51.05 61.78 26.47
C THR A 366 -51.90 63.01 26.82
N ILE A 367 -52.42 63.73 25.82
CA ILE A 367 -53.31 64.87 26.05
C ILE A 367 -54.67 64.40 26.59
N SER A 368 -55.21 63.31 26.05
CA SER A 368 -56.46 62.70 26.53
C SER A 368 -56.37 62.21 27.98
N PHE A 369 -55.26 61.56 28.34
CA PHE A 369 -55.06 61.05 29.71
C PHE A 369 -54.89 62.18 30.73
N GLY A 370 -54.23 63.28 30.34
CA GLY A 370 -54.08 64.47 31.18
C GLY A 370 -55.41 65.16 31.50
N VAL A 371 -56.31 65.26 30.53
CA VAL A 371 -57.63 65.87 30.73
C VAL A 371 -58.55 65.00 31.60
N VAL A 372 -58.55 63.68 31.40
CA VAL A 372 -59.34 62.77 32.24
C VAL A 372 -58.82 62.73 33.69
N ALA A 373 -57.50 62.71 33.89
CA ALA A 373 -56.90 62.77 35.22
C ALA A 373 -57.25 64.10 35.94
N LEU A 374 -57.29 65.22 35.22
CA LEU A 374 -57.62 66.53 35.77
C LEU A 374 -59.12 66.64 36.14
N VAL A 375 -60.00 66.03 35.34
CA VAL A 375 -61.44 65.96 35.65
C VAL A 375 -61.71 65.05 36.86
N VAL A 376 -61.06 63.89 36.94
CA VAL A 376 -61.16 63.01 38.11
C VAL A 376 -60.59 63.68 39.36
N PHE A 377 -59.48 64.42 39.24
CA PHE A 377 -58.91 65.20 40.34
C PHE A 377 -59.86 66.33 40.80
N LEU A 378 -60.48 67.06 39.87
CA LEU A 378 -61.47 68.10 40.22
C LEU A 378 -62.71 67.52 40.90
N ILE A 379 -63.24 66.38 40.43
CA ILE A 379 -64.37 65.69 41.06
C ILE A 379 -63.97 65.23 42.48
N PHE A 380 -62.77 64.68 42.65
CA PHE A 380 -62.26 64.25 43.96
C PHE A 380 -62.07 65.42 44.94
N VAL A 381 -61.62 66.59 44.47
CA VAL A 381 -61.47 67.79 45.31
C VAL A 381 -62.84 68.38 45.68
N MET A 382 -63.85 68.32 44.82
CA MET A 382 -65.20 68.82 45.15
C MET A 382 -66.01 67.88 46.06
N THR A 383 -65.61 66.60 46.19
CA THR A 383 -66.30 65.61 47.05
C THR A 383 -65.66 65.45 48.43
N ARG A 384 -64.68 66.30 48.77
CA ARG A 384 -64.04 66.36 50.09
C ARG A 384 -64.25 67.74 50.70
#